data_AF-A0A948C460-F1
#
_entry.id   AF-A0A948C460-F1
#
_cell.length_a   1.000
_cell.length_b   1.000
_cell.length_c   1.000
_cell.angle_alpha   90.00
_cell.angle_beta   90.00
_cell.angle_gamma   90.00
#
_symmetry.space_group_name_H-M   'P 1'
#
loop_
_entity.id
_entity.type
_entity.pdbx_description
1 polymer ?
#
loop_
_entity_poly.entity_id
_entity_poly.type
_entity_poly.pdbx_seq_one_letter_code
_entity_poly.pdbx_strand_id
1 'polypeptide(L)' 'MEIHIKLKSINKIFCQCKNEQNFDTLLPNTNICPVCTAQPGALPTLSEEVLQKALLL' A
#
# COMPACT_ATOMS: atom_id res chain seq x y z
N MET A 1 11.95 12.02 -19.03
CA MET A 1 10.61 12.24 -18.45
C MET A 1 10.30 11.04 -17.59
N GLU A 2 9.87 11.25 -16.35
CA GLU A 2 9.59 10.20 -15.38
C GLU A 2 8.20 10.47 -14.78
N ILE A 3 7.35 9.44 -14.73
CA ILE A 3 5.96 9.55 -14.28
C ILE A 3 5.73 8.53 -13.17
N HIS A 4 5.16 8.98 -12.05
CA HIS A 4 4.76 8.13 -10.93
C HIS A 4 3.24 8.07 -10.84
N ILE A 5 2.68 6.87 -10.70
CA ILE A 5 1.24 6.64 -10.56
C ILE A 5 0.93 5.84 -9.29
N LYS A 6 -0.17 6.19 -8.60
CA LYS A 6 -0.64 5.45 -7.43
C LYS A 6 -1.64 4.38 -7.86
N LEU A 7 -1.26 3.12 -7.77
CA LEU A 7 -2.15 2.00 -8.09
C LEU A 7 -3.35 1.94 -7.13
N LYS A 8 -4.55 1.79 -7.69
CA LYS A 8 -5.78 1.60 -6.91
C LYS A 8 -5.92 0.12 -6.56
N SER A 9 -5.39 -0.27 -5.40
CA SER A 9 -5.52 -1.60 -4.81
C SER A 9 -6.30 -1.56 -3.50
N ILE A 10 -6.77 -2.71 -3.01
CA ILE A 10 -7.42 -2.82 -1.70
C ILE A 10 -6.38 -2.64 -0.59
N ASN A 11 -5.22 -3.28 -0.75
CA ASN A 11 -4.13 -3.30 0.24
C ASN A 11 -2.87 -2.56 -0.24
N LYS A 12 -2.01 -2.16 0.70
CA LYS A 12 -0.67 -1.63 0.39
C LYS A 12 0.20 -2.71 -0.27
N ILE A 13 1.29 -2.29 -0.91
CA ILE A 13 2.14 -3.18 -1.72
C ILE A 13 2.81 -4.31 -0.92
N PHE A 14 3.22 -4.05 0.32
CA PHE A 14 4.01 -4.99 1.13
C PHE A 14 3.32 -5.46 2.42
N CYS A 15 2.08 -5.06 2.65
CA CYS A 15 1.32 -5.42 3.85
C CYS A 15 -0.19 -5.36 3.58
N GLN A 16 -0.98 -5.95 4.48
CA GLN A 16 -2.45 -6.03 4.33
C GLN A 16 -3.20 -4.76 4.81
N CYS A 17 -2.51 -3.65 5.08
CA CYS A 17 -3.19 -2.40 5.41
C CYS A 17 -3.98 -1.89 4.21
N LYS A 18 -5.17 -1.31 4.46
CA LYS A 18 -5.97 -0.67 3.41
C LYS A 18 -5.18 0.43 2.69
N ASN A 19 -5.20 0.42 1.36
CA ASN A 19 -4.66 1.48 0.51
C ASN A 19 -5.75 2.51 0.18
N GLU A 20 -6.32 3.13 1.23
CA GLU A 20 -7.32 4.18 1.08
C GLU A 20 -6.75 5.37 0.30
N GLN A 21 -7.53 5.87 -0.66
CA GLN A 21 -7.12 7.01 -1.50
C GLN A 21 -7.93 8.27 -1.19
N ASN A 22 -9.05 8.14 -0.47
CA ASN A 22 -9.79 9.29 0.01
C ASN A 22 -9.10 9.86 1.27
N PHE A 23 -8.30 10.90 1.07
CA PHE A 23 -7.55 11.55 2.15
C PHE A 23 -8.41 12.48 3.01
N ASP A 24 -9.56 12.94 2.51
CA ASP A 24 -10.42 13.90 3.23
C ASP A 24 -11.08 13.27 4.45
N THR A 25 -11.31 11.95 4.42
CA THR A 25 -11.96 11.19 5.50
C THR A 25 -10.99 10.39 6.36
N LEU A 26 -9.70 10.35 5.99
CA LEU A 26 -8.72 9.49 6.63
C LEU A 26 -7.97 10.23 7.74
N LEU A 27 -8.18 9.80 8.99
CA LEU A 27 -7.39 10.29 10.12
C LEU A 27 -5.93 9.81 10.03
N PRO A 28 -4.96 10.63 10.48
CA PRO A 28 -3.55 10.24 10.49
C PRO A 28 -3.30 8.93 11.23
N ASN A 29 -2.36 8.12 10.72
CA ASN A 29 -1.89 6.88 11.36
C ASN A 29 -2.98 5.85 11.69
N THR A 30 -4.08 5.82 10.94
CA THR A 30 -5.16 4.84 11.13
C THR A 30 -4.95 3.53 10.34
N ASN A 31 -4.48 3.63 9.09
CA ASN A 31 -4.21 2.47 8.23
C ASN A 31 -2.73 2.06 8.28
N ILE A 32 -2.25 1.69 9.47
CA ILE A 32 -0.84 1.32 9.70
C ILE A 32 -0.71 -0.08 10.32
N CYS A 33 0.46 -0.69 10.13
CA CYS A 33 0.87 -1.94 10.75
C CYS A 33 2.40 -1.93 10.93
N PRO A 34 2.97 -2.90 11.67
CA PRO A 34 4.40 -3.01 11.90
C PRO A 34 5.27 -2.97 10.62
N VAL A 35 4.78 -3.52 9.51
CA VAL A 35 5.52 -3.53 8.23
C VAL A 35 5.64 -2.12 7.66
N CYS A 36 4.53 -1.38 7.54
CA CYS A 36 4.58 -0.05 6.92
C CYS A 36 5.12 1.03 7.86
N THR A 37 5.22 0.76 9.16
CA THR A 37 5.92 1.61 10.13
C THR A 37 7.33 1.12 10.44
N ALA A 38 7.84 0.13 9.69
CA ALA A 38 9.19 -0.39 9.79
C ALA A 38 9.60 -0.80 11.22
N GLN A 39 8.69 -1.41 11.96
CA GLN A 39 8.98 -1.91 13.31
C GLN A 39 10.00 -3.05 13.26
N PRO A 40 10.85 -3.21 14.28
CA PRO A 40 11.83 -4.28 14.35
C PRO A 40 11.18 -5.66 14.17
N GLY A 41 11.74 -6.48 13.27
CA GLY A 41 11.27 -7.84 13.00
C GLY A 41 10.06 -7.95 12.06
N ALA A 42 9.51 -6.85 11.55
CA ALA A 42 8.44 -6.90 10.57
C ALA A 42 8.99 -7.26 9.18
N LEU A 43 8.43 -8.30 8.55
CA LEU A 43 8.82 -8.77 7.22
C LEU A 43 7.77 -8.39 6.17
N PRO A 44 8.16 -7.83 5.01
CA PRO A 44 7.24 -7.46 3.94
C PRO A 44 6.79 -8.68 3.13
N THR A 45 5.55 -8.63 2.62
CA THR A 45 5.01 -9.63 1.69
C THR A 45 4.34 -8.94 0.51
N LEU A 46 4.74 -9.28 -0.72
CA LEU A 46 4.22 -8.63 -1.93
C LEU A 46 2.74 -8.95 -2.16
N SER A 47 1.94 -7.91 -2.45
CA SER A 47 0.54 -8.02 -2.84
C SER A 47 0.39 -8.52 -4.28
N GLU A 48 -0.30 -9.64 -4.46
CA GLU A 48 -0.63 -10.21 -5.78
C GLU A 48 -1.51 -9.26 -6.60
N GLU A 49 -2.48 -8.60 -5.96
CA GLU A 49 -3.36 -7.62 -6.62
C GLU A 49 -2.56 -6.46 -7.24
N VAL A 50 -1.55 -5.97 -6.51
CA VAL A 50 -0.69 -4.88 -6.98
C VAL A 50 0.16 -5.33 -8.16
N LEU A 51 0.70 -6.56 -8.10
CA LEU A 51 1.44 -7.16 -9.22
C LEU A 51 0.57 -7.29 -10.47
N GLN A 52 -0.64 -7.82 -10.34
CA GLN A 52 -1.58 -7.96 -11.46
C GLN A 52 -1.94 -6.61 -12.08
N LYS A 53 -2.19 -5.58 -11.27
CA LYS A 53 -2.47 -4.22 -11.76
C LYS A 53 -1.28 -3.61 -12.50
N ALA A 54 -0.06 -3.84 -12.02
CA ALA A 54 1.14 -3.34 -12.68
C ALA A 54 1.40 -4.01 -14.04
N LEU A 55 1.02 -5.29 -14.20
CA LEU A 55 1.14 -6.02 -15.47
C LEU A 55 0.09 -5.61 -16.51
N LEU A 56 -1.06 -5.09 -16.09
CA LEU A 56 -2.16 -4.67 -16.96
C LEU A 56 -2.04 -3.21 -17.44
N LEU A 57 -1.10 -2.46 -16.89
CA LEU A 57 -0.81 -1.06 -17.24
C LEU A 57 0.08 -0.98 -18.48
#